data_AF-A0A117LU56-F1
#
_entry.id   AF-A0A117LU56-F1
#
_cell.length_a   1.000
_cell.length_b   1.000
_cell.length_c   1.000
_cell.angle_alpha   90.00
_cell.angle_beta   90.00
_cell.angle_gamma   90.00
#
_symmetry.space_group_name_H-M   'P 1'
#
loop_
_entity.id
_entity.type
_entity.pdbx_description
1 polymer ?
#
loop_
_entity_poly.entity_id
_entity_poly.type
_entity_poly.pdbx_seq_one_letter_code
_entity_poly.pdbx_strand_id
1 'polypeptide(L)'
;MQISHFRFDLAGNTLDVIKDLHEEVGQTVKTSEDFIRNAKPVTPRKYPVILSPEAAGVFAHESFGHKSEADFMLGDKTMMEEWKIGRKVGNEVLSIIDDGSKPGVGHVAFDDEGTKAVETYLIRDGYLSGRLHSAETAAALEEELTGNARAVNFEYEPVVRMTTTFISPGELSFEEL
;
A
#
# COMPACT_ATOMS: atom_id res chain seq x y z
N MET A 1 15.04 4.39 -19.99
CA MET A 1 14.94 2.95 -20.36
C MET A 1 13.55 2.48 -19.97
N GLN A 2 12.68 2.16 -20.92
CA GLN A 2 11.28 1.84 -20.63
C GLN A 2 11.20 0.44 -19.99
N ILE A 3 11.10 0.39 -18.67
CA ILE A 3 10.83 -0.86 -17.97
C ILE A 3 9.36 -1.19 -18.26
N SER A 4 9.12 -2.05 -19.24
CA SER A 4 7.80 -2.65 -19.46
C SER A 4 7.52 -3.55 -18.25
N HIS A 5 6.66 -3.10 -17.34
CA HIS A 5 6.29 -3.86 -16.15
C HIS A 5 5.18 -4.83 -16.54
N PHE A 6 5.54 -6.12 -16.64
CA PHE A 6 4.55 -7.18 -16.77
C PHE A 6 3.76 -7.31 -15.48
N ARG A 7 2.48 -6.93 -15.53
CA ARG A 7 1.53 -7.12 -14.44
C ARG A 7 0.99 -8.54 -14.45
N PHE A 8 1.47 -9.36 -13.52
CA PHE A 8 0.92 -10.71 -13.27
C PHE A 8 -0.47 -10.68 -12.63
N ASP A 9 -0.96 -9.49 -12.27
CA ASP A 9 -2.19 -9.20 -11.53
C ASP A 9 -3.29 -8.58 -12.42
N LEU A 10 -3.24 -8.80 -13.74
CA LEU A 10 -4.33 -8.41 -14.64
C LEU A 10 -5.60 -9.20 -14.31
N ALA A 11 -6.48 -8.58 -13.52
CA ALA A 11 -7.83 -9.07 -13.25
C ALA A 11 -8.81 -8.40 -14.21
N GLY A 12 -9.67 -9.20 -14.84
CA GLY A 12 -10.72 -8.71 -15.73
C GLY A 12 -11.92 -9.63 -15.73
N ASN A 13 -13.05 -9.10 -16.17
CA ASN A 13 -14.30 -9.83 -16.34
C ASN A 13 -14.44 -10.47 -17.73
N THR A 14 -13.44 -10.33 -18.61
CA THR A 14 -13.40 -10.92 -19.95
C THR A 14 -12.04 -11.54 -20.23
N LEU A 15 -12.00 -12.49 -21.17
CA LEU A 15 -10.74 -13.07 -21.67
C LEU A 15 -9.94 -12.10 -22.56
N ASP A 16 -10.49 -10.92 -22.88
CA ASP A 16 -9.78 -9.94 -23.69
C ASP A 16 -8.57 -9.36 -22.95
N VAL A 17 -8.62 -9.31 -21.61
CA VAL A 17 -7.53 -8.78 -20.77
C VAL A 17 -6.25 -9.60 -20.83
N ILE A 18 -6.33 -10.84 -21.34
CA ILE A 18 -5.17 -11.73 -21.49
C ILE A 18 -4.74 -11.92 -22.95
N LYS A 19 -5.43 -11.28 -23.90
CA LYS A 19 -5.04 -11.33 -25.32
C LYS A 19 -3.76 -10.53 -25.53
N ASP A 20 -2.95 -10.97 -26.49
CA ASP A 20 -1.74 -10.28 -26.95
C ASP A 20 -0.61 -10.08 -25.90
N LEU A 21 -0.68 -10.77 -24.75
CA LEU A 21 0.37 -10.74 -23.72
C LEU A 21 1.62 -11.60 -24.03
N HIS A 22 1.63 -12.33 -25.15
CA HIS A 22 2.67 -13.33 -25.46
C HIS A 22 4.09 -12.73 -25.50
N GLU A 23 4.24 -11.54 -26.09
CA GLU A 23 5.53 -10.87 -26.18
C GLU A 23 6.03 -10.43 -24.79
N GLU A 24 5.13 -9.90 -23.97
CA GLU A 24 5.42 -9.39 -22.63
C GLU A 24 5.77 -10.51 -21.65
N VAL A 25 5.02 -11.61 -21.68
CA VAL A 25 5.35 -12.86 -20.97
C VAL A 25 6.72 -13.36 -21.42
N GLY A 26 6.95 -13.42 -22.74
CA GLY A 26 8.23 -13.85 -23.30
C GLY A 26 9.41 -13.01 -22.82
N GLN A 27 9.23 -11.69 -22.72
CA GLN A 27 10.25 -10.77 -22.21
C GLN A 27 10.52 -10.97 -20.71
N THR A 28 9.47 -11.22 -19.93
CA THR A 28 9.58 -11.49 -18.48
C THR A 28 10.32 -12.79 -18.21
N VAL A 29 10.02 -13.85 -18.96
CA VAL A 29 10.73 -15.13 -18.88
C VAL A 29 12.21 -14.93 -19.21
N LYS A 30 12.54 -14.24 -20.30
CA LYS A 30 13.95 -13.94 -20.67
C LYS A 30 14.69 -13.17 -19.58
N THR A 31 14.04 -12.17 -18.99
CA THR A 31 14.63 -11.37 -17.90
C THR A 31 14.89 -12.23 -16.65
N SER A 32 13.96 -13.13 -16.34
CA SER A 32 14.09 -14.05 -15.20
C SER A 32 15.19 -15.09 -15.43
N GLU A 33 15.28 -15.64 -16.64
CA GLU A 33 16.36 -16.55 -17.03
C GLU A 33 17.73 -15.86 -16.95
N ASP A 34 17.84 -14.63 -17.45
CA ASP A 34 19.07 -13.84 -17.37
C ASP A 34 19.48 -13.60 -15.91
N PHE A 35 18.53 -13.19 -15.06
CA PHE A 35 18.79 -13.00 -13.64
C PHE A 35 19.31 -14.28 -12.97
N ILE A 36 18.65 -15.42 -13.18
CA ILE A 36 19.06 -16.71 -12.59
C ILE A 36 20.47 -17.12 -13.04
N ARG A 37 20.83 -16.85 -14.30
CA ARG A 37 22.11 -17.27 -14.89
C ARG A 37 23.26 -16.31 -14.58
N ASN A 38 22.99 -15.01 -14.56
CA ASN A 38 24.01 -13.96 -14.63
C ASN A 38 24.03 -13.02 -13.42
N ALA A 39 23.11 -13.17 -12.45
CA ALA A 39 23.12 -12.36 -11.23
C ALA A 39 24.46 -12.49 -10.49
N LYS A 40 24.99 -11.36 -10.07
CA LYS A 40 26.24 -11.29 -9.32
C LYS A 40 25.94 -11.25 -7.82
N PRO A 41 26.76 -11.90 -6.98
CA PRO A 41 26.64 -11.76 -5.54
C PRO A 41 26.71 -10.30 -5.11
N VAL A 42 25.85 -9.91 -4.17
CA VAL A 42 25.92 -8.59 -3.53
C VAL A 42 26.80 -8.68 -2.28
N THR A 43 27.69 -7.71 -2.10
CA THR A 43 28.48 -7.61 -0.85
C THR A 43 27.63 -6.94 0.22
N PRO A 44 27.49 -7.49 1.43
CA PRO A 44 26.74 -6.85 2.51
C PRO A 44 27.32 -5.46 2.86
N ARG A 45 26.58 -4.40 2.56
CA ARG A 45 26.84 -3.01 2.98
C ARG A 45 25.57 -2.18 2.79
N LYS A 46 25.63 -0.88 3.14
CA LYS A 46 24.56 0.07 2.83
C LYS A 46 24.68 0.52 1.37
N TYR A 47 23.56 0.51 0.67
CA TYR A 47 23.40 0.98 -0.71
C TYR A 47 22.20 1.92 -0.78
N PRO A 48 22.27 2.98 -1.61
CA PRO A 48 21.05 3.57 -2.14
C PRO A 48 20.36 2.52 -3.03
N VAL A 49 19.04 2.40 -2.91
CA VAL A 49 18.23 1.45 -3.67
C VAL A 49 17.05 2.21 -4.26
N ILE A 50 16.82 2.01 -5.55
CA ILE A 50 15.60 2.46 -6.23
C ILE A 50 14.66 1.25 -6.24
N LEU A 51 13.49 1.41 -5.62
CA LEU A 51 12.45 0.37 -5.62
C LEU A 51 11.61 0.49 -6.88
N SER A 52 11.20 -0.65 -7.45
CA SER A 52 10.12 -0.64 -8.43
C SER A 52 8.82 -0.16 -7.76
N PRO A 53 7.83 0.31 -8.53
CA PRO A 53 6.53 0.71 -7.98
C PRO A 53 5.88 -0.37 -7.12
N GLU A 54 5.97 -1.65 -7.52
CA GLU A 54 5.41 -2.77 -6.78
C GLU A 54 6.13 -2.99 -5.45
N ALA A 55 7.47 -2.97 -5.46
CA ALA A 55 8.26 -3.11 -4.24
C ALA A 55 8.05 -1.92 -3.29
N ALA A 56 7.88 -0.71 -3.82
CA ALA A 56 7.57 0.48 -3.05
C ALA A 56 6.15 0.40 -2.44
N GLY A 57 5.17 -0.14 -3.18
CA GLY A 57 3.82 -0.40 -2.69
C GLY A 57 3.80 -1.40 -1.53
N VAL A 58 4.51 -2.53 -1.67
CA VAL A 58 4.67 -3.51 -0.57
C VAL A 58 5.39 -2.87 0.62
N PHE A 59 6.44 -2.08 0.38
CA PHE A 59 7.11 -1.36 1.46
C PHE A 59 6.14 -0.44 2.23
N ALA A 60 5.28 0.29 1.53
CA ALA A 60 4.26 1.14 2.15
C ALA A 60 3.25 0.31 2.97
N HIS A 61 2.76 -0.80 2.41
CA HIS A 61 1.84 -1.73 3.06
C HIS A 61 2.39 -2.26 4.39
N GLU A 62 3.60 -2.81 4.37
CA GLU A 62 4.20 -3.45 5.53
C GLU A 62 4.72 -2.45 6.56
N SER A 63 5.37 -1.36 6.10
CA SER A 63 6.09 -0.45 7.00
C SER A 63 5.19 0.60 7.63
N PHE A 64 4.10 0.99 6.97
CA PHE A 64 3.23 2.08 7.39
C PHE A 64 1.75 1.70 7.40
N GLY A 65 1.32 0.84 6.47
CA GLY A 65 -0.07 0.44 6.32
C GLY A 65 -0.63 -0.23 7.57
N HIS A 66 -0.15 -1.42 7.90
CA HIS A 66 -0.59 -2.17 9.10
C HIS A 66 -0.40 -1.38 10.40
N LYS A 67 0.68 -0.60 10.52
CA LYS A 67 0.91 0.24 11.71
C LYS A 67 -0.11 1.37 11.87
N SER A 68 -0.81 1.71 10.80
CA SER A 68 -1.85 2.74 10.82
C SER A 68 -3.25 2.14 10.98
N GLU A 69 -3.40 0.82 11.08
CA GLU A 69 -4.65 0.18 11.53
C GLU A 69 -4.82 0.44 13.04
N ALA A 70 -5.88 1.16 13.43
CA ALA A 70 -6.01 1.70 14.79
C ALA A 70 -6.22 0.64 15.87
N ASP A 71 -6.77 -0.52 15.53
CA ASP A 71 -6.90 -1.65 16.45
C ASP A 71 -5.54 -2.17 16.93
N PHE A 72 -4.48 -2.05 16.12
CA PHE A 72 -3.12 -2.43 16.48
C PHE A 72 -2.54 -1.61 17.65
N MET A 73 -3.03 -0.39 17.87
CA MET A 73 -2.55 0.49 18.96
C MET A 73 -3.52 0.62 20.13
N LEU A 74 -4.79 0.22 19.96
CA LEU A 74 -5.74 0.21 21.06
C LEU A 74 -5.35 -0.84 22.10
N GLY A 75 -4.82 -0.36 23.22
CA GLY A 75 -4.30 -1.19 24.31
C GLY A 75 -2.78 -1.29 24.38
N ASP A 76 -2.05 -0.79 23.38
CA ASP A 76 -0.59 -0.68 23.41
C ASP A 76 -0.15 0.79 23.52
N LYS A 77 0.18 1.19 24.75
CA LYS A 77 0.66 2.55 25.05
C LYS A 77 1.97 2.88 24.35
N THR A 78 2.85 1.90 24.14
CA THR A 78 4.14 2.13 23.48
C THR A 78 3.88 2.45 22.02
N MET A 79 3.02 1.67 21.37
CA MET A 79 2.64 1.88 19.97
C MET A 79 1.90 3.21 19.78
N MET A 80 1.01 3.60 20.69
CA MET A 80 0.34 4.91 20.61
C MET A 80 1.32 6.09 20.67
N GLU A 81 2.33 6.03 21.53
CA GLU A 81 3.37 7.06 21.61
C GLU A 81 4.33 7.00 20.41
N GLU A 82 4.67 5.81 19.94
CA GLU A 82 5.52 5.63 18.77
C GLU A 82 4.86 6.11 17.47
N TRP A 83 3.56 5.87 17.32
CA TRP A 83 2.77 6.16 16.14
C TRP A 83 1.82 7.37 16.32
N LYS A 84 2.29 8.36 17.08
CA LYS A 84 1.55 9.58 17.34
C LYS A 84 1.47 10.48 16.09
N ILE A 85 0.25 10.95 15.78
CA ILE A 85 0.02 11.93 14.71
C ILE A 85 0.89 13.17 14.89
N GLY A 86 1.46 13.66 13.79
CA GLY A 86 2.43 14.76 13.73
C GLY A 86 3.88 14.34 13.89
N ARG A 87 4.19 13.05 14.11
CA ARG A 87 5.57 12.57 14.16
C ARG A 87 6.19 12.49 12.77
N LYS A 88 7.43 12.99 12.62
CA LYS A 88 8.21 12.84 11.38
C LYS A 88 8.71 11.39 11.25
N VAL A 89 8.36 10.74 10.15
CA VAL A 89 8.70 9.34 9.86
C VAL A 89 9.38 9.15 8.50
N GLY A 90 9.41 10.20 7.67
CA GLY A 90 10.05 10.15 6.35
C GLY A 90 10.55 11.51 5.88
N ASN A 91 11.05 11.51 4.64
CA ASN A 91 11.36 12.74 3.91
C ASN A 91 10.06 13.47 3.52
N GLU A 92 10.13 14.78 3.35
CA GLU A 92 8.99 15.63 2.98
C GLU A 92 8.37 15.31 1.62
N VAL A 93 9.10 14.62 0.74
CA VAL A 93 8.54 14.12 -0.53
C VAL A 93 7.62 12.91 -0.37
N LEU A 94 7.56 12.29 0.81
CA LEU A 94 6.81 11.05 1.03
C LEU A 94 5.39 11.34 1.53
N SER A 95 4.40 10.95 0.73
CA SER A 95 3.01 10.83 1.19
C SER A 95 2.46 9.44 0.86
N ILE A 96 1.75 8.84 1.82
CA ILE A 96 1.16 7.51 1.74
C ILE A 96 -0.33 7.64 2.04
N ILE A 97 -1.15 7.11 1.14
CA ILE A 97 -2.60 7.25 1.15
C ILE A 97 -3.23 5.85 1.13
N ASP A 98 -4.32 5.67 1.87
CA ASP A 98 -5.27 4.56 1.70
C ASP A 98 -6.59 5.13 1.16
N ASP A 99 -7.13 4.54 0.09
CA ASP A 99 -8.38 5.02 -0.52
C ASP A 99 -9.22 3.87 -1.11
N GLY A 100 -10.25 3.48 -0.38
CA GLY A 100 -11.18 2.42 -0.81
C GLY A 100 -12.08 2.83 -1.97
N SER A 101 -12.21 4.13 -2.25
CA SER A 101 -13.04 4.61 -3.35
C SER A 101 -12.39 4.40 -4.73
N LYS A 102 -11.07 4.15 -4.78
CA LYS A 102 -10.36 3.91 -6.05
C LYS A 102 -10.76 2.57 -6.67
N PRO A 103 -11.00 2.51 -7.99
CA PRO A 103 -11.18 1.25 -8.69
C PRO A 103 -9.90 0.38 -8.61
N GLY A 104 -10.05 -0.91 -8.32
CA GLY A 104 -8.95 -1.85 -8.21
C GLY A 104 -9.29 -3.03 -7.30
N VAL A 105 -8.29 -3.86 -7.00
CA VAL A 105 -8.47 -5.05 -6.13
C VAL A 105 -8.80 -4.69 -4.67
N GLY A 106 -8.42 -3.49 -4.22
CA GLY A 106 -8.75 -2.95 -2.91
C GLY A 106 -9.99 -2.07 -2.89
N HIS A 107 -10.83 -2.09 -3.93
CA HIS A 107 -12.02 -1.25 -4.01
C HIS A 107 -13.07 -1.63 -2.98
N VAL A 108 -13.48 -0.66 -2.16
CA VAL A 108 -14.48 -0.78 -1.10
C VAL A 108 -15.24 0.55 -1.03
N ALA A 109 -16.45 0.62 -1.60
CA ALA A 109 -17.24 1.85 -1.57
C ALA A 109 -17.83 2.13 -0.16
N PHE A 110 -18.24 1.07 0.50
CA PHE A 110 -18.65 1.03 1.90
C PHE A 110 -18.00 -0.21 2.53
N ASP A 111 -17.49 -0.06 3.74
CA ASP A 111 -16.91 -1.17 4.50
C ASP A 111 -17.98 -2.09 5.08
N ASP A 112 -17.57 -3.14 5.80
CA ASP A 112 -18.49 -4.16 6.31
C ASP A 112 -19.32 -3.68 7.52
N GLU A 113 -19.07 -2.46 8.02
CA GLU A 113 -19.92 -1.75 9.00
C GLU A 113 -20.88 -0.76 8.32
N GLY A 114 -20.80 -0.61 6.99
CA GLY A 114 -21.62 0.33 6.21
C GLY A 114 -21.06 1.75 6.20
N THR A 115 -19.81 1.95 6.62
CA THR A 115 -19.12 3.24 6.57
C THR A 115 -18.60 3.51 5.17
N LYS A 116 -18.88 4.70 4.63
CA LYS A 116 -18.38 5.09 3.31
C LYS A 116 -16.85 5.25 3.34
N ALA A 117 -16.15 4.66 2.39
CA ALA A 117 -14.70 4.84 2.27
C ALA A 117 -14.34 6.28 1.91
N VAL A 118 -13.25 6.75 2.50
CA VAL A 118 -12.67 8.08 2.24
C VAL A 118 -11.18 7.96 1.94
N GLU A 119 -10.64 8.95 1.22
CA GLU A 119 -9.20 9.09 1.03
C GLU A 119 -8.56 9.50 2.36
N THR A 120 -7.67 8.64 2.88
CA THR A 120 -7.01 8.84 4.19
C THR A 120 -5.51 8.94 4.01
N TYR A 121 -4.93 10.08 4.40
CA TYR A 121 -3.48 10.26 4.45
C TYR A 121 -2.91 9.60 5.70
N LEU A 122 -2.18 8.49 5.52
CA LEU A 122 -1.42 7.86 6.61
C LEU A 122 -0.16 8.67 6.89
N ILE A 123 0.59 8.98 5.82
CA ILE A 123 1.72 9.90 5.83
C ILE A 123 1.39 11.05 4.90
N ARG A 124 1.62 12.28 5.35
CA ARG A 124 1.58 13.49 4.53
C ARG A 124 2.87 14.26 4.71
N ASP A 125 3.56 14.51 3.62
CA ASP A 125 4.81 15.27 3.57
C ASP A 125 5.85 14.77 4.60
N GLY A 126 5.95 13.45 4.79
CA GLY A 126 6.86 12.78 5.72
C GLY A 126 6.38 12.70 7.18
N TYR A 127 5.16 13.15 7.48
CA TYR A 127 4.58 13.16 8.84
C TYR A 127 3.36 12.25 8.96
N LEU A 128 3.26 11.52 10.07
CA LEU A 128 2.04 10.78 10.42
C LEU A 128 0.85 11.74 10.49
N SER A 129 -0.20 11.46 9.71
CA SER A 129 -1.30 12.42 9.50
C SER A 129 -2.69 11.83 9.72
N GLY A 130 -2.82 10.51 9.74
CA GLY A 130 -4.08 9.82 9.96
C GLY A 130 -3.87 8.34 10.25
N ARG A 131 -4.99 7.68 10.54
CA ARG A 131 -5.10 6.24 10.82
C ARG A 131 -6.34 5.69 10.14
N LEU A 132 -6.39 4.38 10.02
CA LEU A 132 -7.54 3.64 9.52
C LEU A 132 -8.39 3.21 10.71
N HIS A 133 -9.71 3.25 10.54
CA HIS A 133 -10.64 3.00 11.63
C HIS A 133 -11.82 2.10 11.24
N SER A 134 -12.21 1.28 12.21
CA SER A 134 -13.59 0.84 12.41
C SER A 134 -14.37 1.85 13.26
N ALA A 135 -15.69 1.68 13.35
CA ALA A 135 -16.55 2.51 14.19
C ALA A 135 -16.14 2.49 15.67
N GLU A 136 -15.74 1.33 16.20
CA GLU A 136 -15.24 1.22 17.57
C GLU A 136 -13.96 2.03 17.76
N THR A 137 -12.98 1.86 16.87
CA THR A 137 -11.67 2.51 17.04
C THR A 137 -11.74 4.02 16.84
N ALA A 138 -12.57 4.49 15.91
CA ALA A 138 -12.85 5.91 15.71
C ALA A 138 -13.46 6.52 16.98
N ALA A 139 -14.46 5.85 17.57
CA ALA A 139 -15.09 6.30 18.81
C ALA A 139 -14.11 6.30 20.00
N ALA A 140 -13.26 5.27 20.11
CA ALA A 140 -12.31 5.13 21.21
C ALA A 140 -11.19 6.18 21.18
N LEU A 141 -10.78 6.63 19.99
CA LEU A 141 -9.73 7.63 19.79
C LEU A 141 -10.25 9.04 19.56
N GLU A 142 -11.58 9.23 19.52
CA GLU A 142 -12.23 10.49 19.17
C GLU A 142 -11.80 11.01 17.77
N GLU A 143 -11.68 10.08 16.81
CA GLU A 143 -11.27 10.33 15.42
C GLU A 143 -12.42 10.06 14.44
N GLU A 144 -12.28 10.53 13.20
CA GLU A 144 -13.30 10.37 12.16
C GLU A 144 -13.31 8.95 11.58
N LEU A 145 -14.47 8.52 11.10
CA LEU A 145 -14.64 7.25 10.38
C LEU A 145 -13.92 7.28 9.02
N THR A 146 -13.28 6.17 8.65
CA THR A 146 -12.51 6.09 7.38
C THR A 146 -13.01 5.04 6.38
N GLY A 147 -13.88 4.13 6.81
CA GLY A 147 -14.41 3.06 5.96
C GLY A 147 -13.41 1.91 5.78
N ASN A 148 -12.81 1.45 6.88
CA ASN A 148 -11.76 0.43 6.88
C ASN A 148 -12.10 -0.79 7.75
N ALA A 149 -13.32 -0.94 8.26
CA ALA A 149 -13.72 -2.17 8.96
C ALA A 149 -14.06 -3.27 7.95
N ARG A 150 -13.20 -4.29 7.84
CA ARG A 150 -13.35 -5.35 6.83
C ARG A 150 -13.30 -6.74 7.44
N ALA A 151 -14.22 -7.58 7.01
CA ALA A 151 -14.27 -9.01 7.31
C ALA A 151 -13.91 -9.83 6.06
N VAL A 152 -13.47 -11.06 6.27
CA VAL A 152 -13.23 -12.00 5.16
C VAL A 152 -14.56 -12.45 4.55
N ASN A 153 -15.57 -12.69 5.40
CA ASN A 153 -16.95 -13.03 5.04
C ASN A 153 -17.86 -12.84 6.29
N PHE A 154 -19.15 -13.20 6.17
CA PHE A 154 -20.16 -13.05 7.22
C PHE A 154 -19.91 -13.86 8.51
N GLU A 155 -18.98 -14.82 8.50
CA GLU A 155 -18.65 -15.65 9.67
C GLU A 155 -17.59 -15.00 10.58
N TYR A 156 -16.94 -13.91 10.13
CA TYR A 156 -15.88 -13.24 10.85
C TYR A 156 -16.27 -11.80 11.20
N GLU A 157 -15.77 -11.34 12.35
CA GLU A 157 -15.89 -9.96 12.76
C GLU A 157 -15.05 -9.04 11.85
N PRO A 158 -15.58 -7.86 11.45
CA PRO A 158 -14.77 -6.85 10.79
C PRO A 158 -13.65 -6.35 11.69
N VAL A 159 -12.43 -6.24 11.14
CA VAL A 159 -11.29 -5.64 11.81
C VAL A 159 -10.76 -4.48 10.97
N VAL A 160 -9.93 -3.61 11.55
CA VAL A 160 -9.42 -2.45 10.81
C VAL A 160 -8.43 -2.94 9.76
N ARG A 161 -8.70 -2.67 8.48
CA ARG A 161 -7.88 -3.13 7.36
C ARG A 161 -7.71 -2.06 6.29
N MET A 162 -6.51 -2.02 5.72
CA MET A 162 -6.21 -1.29 4.48
C MET A 162 -7.17 -1.65 3.34
N THR A 163 -7.32 -0.70 2.41
CA THR A 163 -8.04 -0.86 1.14
C THR A 163 -7.07 -0.83 -0.04
N THR A 164 -6.91 0.32 -0.68
CA THR A 164 -5.90 0.58 -1.71
C THR A 164 -4.86 1.53 -1.14
N THR A 165 -3.75 0.98 -0.63
CA THR A 165 -2.65 1.76 -0.05
C THR A 165 -1.56 2.02 -1.09
N PHE A 166 -1.15 3.27 -1.28
CA PHE A 166 -0.16 3.66 -2.28
C PHE A 166 0.65 4.90 -1.86
N ILE A 167 1.82 5.05 -2.47
CA ILE A 167 2.64 6.26 -2.36
C ILE A 167 2.19 7.23 -3.45
N SER A 168 1.93 8.49 -3.11
CA SER A 168 1.58 9.51 -4.11
C SER A 168 2.76 9.78 -5.05
N PRO A 169 2.53 10.09 -6.33
CA PRO A 169 3.61 10.43 -7.26
C PRO A 169 4.38 11.67 -6.78
N GLY A 170 5.69 11.66 -7.01
CA GLY A 170 6.53 12.84 -6.87
C GLY A 170 6.77 13.55 -8.20
N GLU A 171 7.63 14.56 -8.20
CA GLU A 171 7.91 15.40 -9.38
C GLU A 171 9.13 14.93 -10.20
N LEU A 172 9.96 14.04 -9.65
CA LEU A 172 11.18 13.58 -10.32
C LEU A 172 10.90 12.50 -11.36
N SER A 173 11.57 12.60 -12.51
CA SER A 173 11.64 11.54 -13.51
C SER A 173 12.56 10.40 -13.07
N PHE A 174 12.45 9.22 -13.70
CA PHE A 174 13.31 8.07 -13.37
C PHE A 174 14.79 8.37 -13.60
N GLU A 175 15.13 9.17 -14.62
CA GLU A 175 16.50 9.59 -14.89
C GLU A 175 17.05 10.59 -13.85
N GLU A 176 16.19 11.23 -13.07
CA GLU A 176 16.56 12.16 -11.99
C GLU A 176 16.67 11.49 -10.60
N LEU A 177 16.20 10.23 -10.46
CA LEU A 177 16.32 9.41 -9.24
C LEU A 177 17.74 8.83 -9.09
#